data_AF-B9SYS9-F1
#
_entry.id   AF-B9SYS9-F1
#
_cell.length_a   1.000
_cell.length_b   1.000
_cell.length_c   1.000
_cell.angle_alpha   90.00
_cell.angle_beta   90.00
_cell.angle_gamma   90.00
#
_symmetry.space_group_name_H-M   'P 1'
#
loop_
_entity.id
_entity.type
_entity.pdbx_description
1 polymer ?
#
loop_
_entity_poly.entity_id
_entity_poly.type
_entity_poly.pdbx_seq_one_letter_code
_entity_poly.pdbx_strand_id
1 'polypeptide(L)'
;MVRLSRTLLKEAGNGINKTLSEILVCPLSKQPLRICEATNSLISDAIGVSYPIKDGIPCLVPLDGKILETDEEKKQDSVATDSSFTKQ
;
A
#
# COMPACT_ATOMS: atom_id res chain seq x y z
N MET A 1 29.97 -21.27 -1.75
CA MET A 1 29.22 -20.32 -0.91
C MET A 1 29.14 -19.01 -1.67
N VAL A 2 28.05 -18.79 -2.42
CA VAL A 2 27.90 -17.58 -3.23
C VAL A 2 27.83 -16.38 -2.29
N ARG A 3 28.79 -15.47 -2.43
CA ARG A 3 28.83 -14.20 -1.72
C ARG A 3 27.74 -13.34 -2.34
N LEU A 4 26.49 -13.57 -1.95
CA LEU A 4 25.34 -12.83 -2.45
C LEU A 4 25.52 -11.38 -1.97
N SER A 5 26.08 -10.56 -2.84
CA SER A 5 26.33 -9.15 -2.63
C SER A 5 24.99 -8.45 -2.46
N ARG A 6 24.56 -8.26 -1.21
CA ARG A 6 23.34 -7.53 -0.82
C ARG A 6 23.23 -6.14 -1.47
N THR A 7 24.35 -5.60 -1.95
CA THR A 7 24.44 -4.36 -2.72
C THR A 7 23.75 -4.43 -4.10
N LEU A 8 23.73 -5.57 -4.79
CA LEU A 8 23.07 -5.67 -6.11
C LEU A 8 21.54 -5.73 -6.01
N LEU A 9 21.00 -6.28 -4.93
CA LEU A 9 19.55 -6.30 -4.69
C LEU A 9 19.00 -4.90 -4.35
N LYS A 10 19.86 -3.99 -3.87
CA LYS A 10 19.50 -2.60 -3.53
C LYS A 10 19.26 -1.75 -4.78
N GLU A 11 20.07 -1.93 -5.83
CA GLU A 11 20.00 -1.16 -7.08
C GLU A 11 18.74 -1.49 -7.92
N ALA A 12 18.19 -2.70 -7.81
CA ALA A 12 16.94 -3.06 -8.50
C ALA A 12 15.69 -2.42 -7.87
N GLY A 13 15.80 -1.88 -6.66
CA GLY A 13 14.74 -1.14 -5.96
C GLY A 13 14.79 0.38 -6.17
N ASN A 14 15.62 0.87 -7.10
CA ASN A 14 15.75 2.29 -7.38
C ASN A 14 14.52 2.82 -8.12
N GLY A 15 13.56 3.29 -7.32
CA GLY A 15 12.54 4.23 -7.74
C GLY A 15 11.58 3.66 -8.76
N ILE A 16 10.43 3.17 -8.29
CA ILE A 16 9.27 3.00 -9.15
C ILE A 16 9.08 4.30 -9.96
N ASN A 17 9.28 4.21 -11.28
CA ASN A 17 9.28 5.38 -12.16
C ASN A 17 7.82 5.82 -12.41
N LYS A 18 7.60 7.10 -12.74
CA LYS A 18 6.24 7.64 -12.94
C LYS A 18 5.42 6.82 -13.95
N THR A 19 6.08 6.29 -14.98
CA THR A 19 5.50 5.41 -16.01
C THR A 19 5.13 4.00 -15.49
N LEU A 20 5.81 3.48 -14.47
CA LEU A 20 5.47 2.19 -13.84
C LEU A 20 4.27 2.32 -12.90
N SER A 21 4.09 3.49 -12.28
CA SER A 21 2.93 3.80 -11.44
C SER A 21 1.61 3.68 -12.22
N GLU A 22 1.61 4.09 -13.49
CA GLU A 22 0.44 4.05 -14.38
C GLU A 22 0.00 2.62 -14.72
N ILE A 23 0.92 1.64 -14.62
CA ILE A 23 0.64 0.21 -14.82
C ILE A 23 0.20 -0.44 -13.50
N LEU A 24 0.68 0.07 -12.36
CA LEU A 24 0.34 -0.44 -11.04
C LEU A 24 -1.05 0.00 -10.62
N VAL A 25 -1.93 -0.98 -10.42
CA VAL A 25 -3.34 -0.75 -10.07
C VAL A 25 -3.62 -1.02 -8.60
N CYS A 26 -4.59 -0.30 -8.05
CA CYS A 26 -5.10 -0.52 -6.70
C CYS A 26 -5.77 -1.91 -6.60
N PRO A 27 -5.50 -2.69 -5.53
CA PRO A 27 -6.10 -4.02 -5.36
C PRO A 27 -7.63 -3.96 -5.22
N LEU A 28 -8.17 -2.85 -4.69
CA LEU A 28 -9.60 -2.65 -4.43
C LEU A 28 -10.32 -1.99 -5.61
N SER A 29 -9.88 -0.80 -6.01
CA SER A 29 -10.57 0.02 -7.02
C SER A 29 -10.18 -0.29 -8.47
N LYS A 30 -9.09 -1.07 -8.68
CA LYS A 30 -8.50 -1.36 -10.00
C LYS A 30 -8.08 -0.11 -10.80
N GLN A 31 -8.04 1.05 -10.17
CA GLN A 31 -7.56 2.30 -10.76
C GLN A 31 -6.03 2.40 -10.65
N PRO A 32 -5.36 3.15 -11.55
CA PRO A 32 -3.93 3.38 -11.47
C PRO A 32 -3.55 4.10 -10.17
N LEU A 33 -2.36 3.83 -9.67
CA LEU A 33 -1.81 4.44 -8.46
C LEU A 33 -0.86 5.59 -8.84
N ARG A 34 -0.75 6.59 -7.96
CA ARG A 34 0.16 7.72 -8.10
C ARG A 34 1.29 7.64 -7.08
N ILE A 35 2.52 7.84 -7.55
CA ILE A 35 3.70 7.92 -6.68
C ILE A 35 3.70 9.23 -5.88
N CYS A 36 4.01 9.12 -4.60
CA CYS A 36 4.39 10.24 -3.75
C CYS A 36 5.86 10.09 -3.35
N GLU A 37 6.74 10.85 -3.99
CA GLU A 37 8.18 10.83 -3.69
C GLU A 37 8.48 11.35 -2.28
N ALA A 38 7.64 12.25 -1.74
CA ALA A 38 7.81 12.81 -0.41
C ALA A 38 7.66 11.78 0.72
N THR A 39 6.75 10.81 0.55
CA THR A 39 6.46 9.77 1.56
C THR A 39 6.85 8.37 1.11
N ASN A 40 7.49 8.25 -0.07
CA ASN A 40 7.81 6.99 -0.72
C ASN A 40 6.64 5.98 -0.66
N SER A 41 5.47 6.44 -1.09
CA SER A 41 4.20 5.69 -1.00
C SER A 41 3.40 5.81 -2.30
N LEU A 42 2.55 4.82 -2.56
CA LEU A 42 1.60 4.80 -3.68
C LEU A 42 0.22 5.25 -3.21
N ILE A 43 -0.32 6.28 -3.84
CA ILE A 43 -1.60 6.88 -3.51
C ILE A 43 -2.65 6.39 -4.50
N SER A 44 -3.80 5.95 -4.00
CA SER A 44 -5.00 5.72 -4.79
C SER A 44 -5.93 6.91 -4.61
N ASP A 45 -6.00 7.78 -5.63
CA ASP A 45 -6.88 8.95 -5.60
C ASP A 45 -8.38 8.55 -5.62
N ALA A 46 -8.71 7.35 -6.11
CA ALA A 46 -10.09 6.85 -6.20
C ALA A 46 -10.75 6.51 -4.85
N ILE A 47 -9.95 6.06 -3.87
CA ILE A 47 -10.44 5.66 -2.54
C ILE A 47 -9.73 6.42 -1.41
N GLY A 48 -8.81 7.33 -1.74
CA GLY A 48 -8.08 8.12 -0.77
C GLY A 48 -7.18 7.29 0.15
N VAL A 49 -6.56 6.22 -0.32
CA VAL A 49 -5.64 5.40 0.49
C VAL A 49 -4.21 5.47 -0.03
N SER A 50 -3.25 5.28 0.87
CA SER A 50 -1.83 5.20 0.59
C SER A 50 -1.29 3.82 0.95
N TYR A 51 -0.45 3.28 0.07
CA TYR A 51 0.25 2.02 0.24
C TYR A 51 1.75 2.29 0.39
N PRO A 52 2.40 1.75 1.43
CA PRO A 52 3.82 2.01 1.67
C PRO A 52 4.70 1.20 0.70
N ILE A 53 5.89 1.73 0.43
CA ILE A 53 6.95 1.02 -0.30
C ILE A 53 8.01 0.61 0.72
N LYS A 54 8.18 -0.71 0.91
CA LYS A 54 9.14 -1.30 1.86
C LYS A 54 10.26 -1.95 1.06
N ASP A 55 11.51 -1.56 1.30
CA ASP A 55 12.69 -2.08 0.58
C ASP A 55 12.62 -1.97 -0.95
N GLY A 56 11.94 -0.94 -1.47
CA GLY A 56 11.72 -0.76 -2.92
C GLY A 56 10.59 -1.62 -3.50
N ILE A 57 9.88 -2.38 -2.66
CA ILE A 57 8.75 -3.24 -3.05
C ILE A 57 7.44 -2.58 -2.62
N PRO A 58 6.51 -2.29 -3.55
CA PRO A 58 5.18 -1.82 -3.22
C PRO A 58 4.36 -2.84 -2.42
N CYS A 59 3.89 -2.45 -1.23
CA CYS A 59 3.04 -3.32 -0.41
C CYS A 59 1.56 -3.01 -0.66
N LEU A 60 0.96 -3.67 -1.66
CA LEU A 60 -0.46 -3.52 -2.02
C LEU A 60 -1.38 -4.49 -1.24
N VAL A 61 -1.13 -4.62 0.07
CA VAL A 61 -2.00 -5.40 0.96
C VAL A 61 -3.09 -4.48 1.49
N PRO A 62 -4.39 -4.83 1.38
CA PRO A 62 -5.48 -3.98 1.89
C PRO A 62 -5.31 -3.57 3.36
N LEU A 63 -4.74 -4.46 4.19
CA LEU A 63 -4.46 -4.20 5.61
C LEU A 63 -3.36 -3.16 5.87
N ASP A 64 -2.38 -3.05 4.97
CA ASP A 64 -1.28 -2.07 5.08
C ASP A 64 -1.67 -0.69 4.50
N GLY A 65 -2.83 -0.59 3.86
CA GLY A 65 -3.35 0.65 3.29
C GLY A 65 -3.73 1.65 4.39
N LYS A 66 -3.15 2.84 4.34
CA LYS A 66 -3.48 3.95 5.24
C LYS A 66 -4.36 4.96 4.55
N ILE A 67 -5.50 5.29 5.16
CA ILE A 67 -6.40 6.33 4.67
C ILE A 67 -5.66 7.68 4.73
N LEU A 68 -5.63 8.39 3.62
CA LEU A 68 -5.15 9.77 3.56
C LEU A 68 -6.31 10.66 3.94
N GLU A 69 -6.24 11.27 5.12
CA GLU A 69 -7.20 12.27 5.55
C GLU A 69 -7.02 13.52 4.67
N THR A 70 -7.78 13.61 3.59
CA THR A 70 -8.10 14.88 2.94
C THR A 70 -9.60 15.06 3.06
N ASP A 71 -10.00 15.57 4.23
CA ASP A 71 -11.30 16.10 4.69
C ASP A 71 -12.65 15.49 4.27
N GLU A 72 -12.76 14.44 3.43
CA GLU A 72 -14.08 13.94 2.99
C GLU A 72 -14.21 12.42 3.20
N GLU A 73 -14.65 12.07 4.42
CA GLU A 73 -15.56 10.98 4.80
C GLU A 73 -15.17 9.48 4.65
N LYS A 74 -14.74 8.91 5.79
CA LYS A 74 -15.24 7.70 6.46
C LYS A 74 -15.80 6.55 5.60
N LYS A 75 -15.09 5.40 5.56
CA LYS A 75 -15.76 4.09 5.54
C LYS A 75 -14.99 3.02 6.32
N GLN A 76 -15.72 2.45 7.27
CA GLN A 76 -15.36 1.33 8.12
C GLN A 76 -15.22 0.04 7.31
N ASP A 77 -14.16 -0.72 7.56
CA ASP A 77 -14.24 -2.17 7.53
C ASP A 77 -14.25 -2.65 8.98
N SER A 78 -15.48 -2.74 9.49
CA SER A 78 -15.84 -3.62 10.59
C SER A 78 -15.53 -5.07 10.19
N VAL A 79 -14.51 -5.68 10.78
CA VAL A 79 -14.49 -7.13 10.95
C VAL A 79 -15.09 -7.44 12.32
N ALA A 80 -16.17 -8.19 12.25
CA ALA A 80 -17.00 -8.63 13.35
C ALA A 80 -16.19 -9.40 14.41
N THR A 81 -16.54 -9.18 15.68
CA THR A 81 -16.55 -10.27 16.65
C THR A 81 -17.93 -10.25 17.28
N ASP A 82 -18.87 -10.88 16.57
CA ASP A 82 -20.14 -11.27 17.18
C ASP A 82 -19.96 -12.63 17.86
N SER A 83 -20.58 -12.73 19.04
CA SER A 83 -20.89 -13.93 19.83
C SER A 83 -19.71 -14.68 20.48
N SER A 84 -19.68 -14.92 21.80
CA SER A 84 -20.73 -15.65 22.50
C SER A 84 -20.65 -15.50 24.04
N PHE A 85 -21.82 -15.26 24.66
CA PHE A 85 -22.32 -15.82 25.92
C PHE A 85 -21.37 -16.03 27.12
N THR A 86 -21.61 -15.30 28.22
CA THR A 86 -21.61 -15.92 29.56
C THR A 86 -22.68 -15.24 30.43
N LYS A 87 -23.88 -15.81 30.40
CA LYS A 87 -24.77 -15.83 31.57
C LYS A 87 -24.26 -16.96 32.46
N GLN A 88 -23.80 -16.65 33.67
CA GLN A 88 -24.16 -17.41 34.87
C GLN A 88 -23.92 -16.52 36.09
#